data_AF-A0A850XM62-F1
#
_entry.id   AF-A0A850XM62-F1
#
_cell.length_a   1.000
_cell.length_b   1.000
_cell.length_c   1.000
_cell.angle_alpha   90.00
_cell.angle_beta   90.00
_cell.angle_gamma   90.00
#
_symmetry.space_group_name_H-M   'P 1'
#
loop_
_entity.id
_entity.type
_entity.pdbx_description
1 polymer ?
#
loop_
_entity_poly.entity_id
_entity_poly.type
_entity_poly.pdbx_seq_one_letter_code
_entity_poly.pdbx_strand_id
1 'polypeptide(L)'
;SDVDECARQSHGCSQLCINTPGSFHCSCWDGFSLTADDKTCQLVGPVPEPDTFSQAGPPSEMREEMQELKSRVEVLEEKLQLVLAPFHNLMPSAPEDVGTDPISRLSHSLQQLDRIDSLSEQISFLEERLETCKCLEKK
;
A
#
# COMPACT_ATOMS: atom_id res chain seq x y z
N SER A 1 -6.36 38.95 -4.13
CA SER A 1 -5.60 37.71 -4.00
C SER A 1 -5.28 37.54 -2.53
N ASP A 2 -5.51 36.35 -1.99
CA ASP A 2 -5.15 35.99 -0.61
C ASP A 2 -3.71 35.47 -0.56
N VAL A 3 -3.02 35.63 0.56
CA VAL A 3 -1.66 35.12 0.77
C VAL A 3 -1.75 34.02 1.82
N ASP A 4 -1.16 32.86 1.56
CA ASP A 4 -1.11 31.79 2.55
C ASP A 4 0.04 32.06 3.53
N GLU A 5 -0.27 32.62 4.70
CA GLU A 5 0.74 32.85 5.73
C GLU A 5 1.25 31.56 6.36
N CYS A 6 0.45 30.47 6.33
CA CYS A 6 0.81 29.16 6.88
C CYS A 6 1.80 28.40 5.98
N ALA A 7 1.86 28.71 4.68
CA ALA A 7 2.86 28.17 3.77
C ALA A 7 4.30 28.61 4.10
N ARG A 8 4.48 29.57 5.01
CA ARG A 8 5.79 30.00 5.50
C ARG A 8 6.23 29.11 6.65
N GLN A 9 7.49 28.63 6.63
CA GLN A 9 8.09 27.90 7.76
C GLN A 9 8.10 28.68 9.09
N SER A 10 7.89 29.99 9.05
CA SER A 10 7.89 30.88 10.21
C SER A 10 6.52 31.50 10.46
N HIS A 11 5.43 30.73 10.33
CA HIS A 11 4.06 31.19 10.58
C HIS A 11 3.79 31.56 12.07
N GLY A 12 4.68 31.14 12.98
CA GLY A 12 4.68 31.61 14.38
C GLY A 12 3.64 30.96 15.28
N CYS A 13 2.94 29.92 14.81
CA CYS A 13 2.09 29.07 15.63
C CYS A 13 2.94 27.97 16.28
N SER A 14 2.64 27.64 17.53
CA SER A 14 3.34 26.57 18.26
C SER A 14 3.03 25.17 17.71
N GLN A 15 1.84 24.96 17.15
CA GLN A 15 1.39 23.65 16.66
C GLN A 15 0.76 23.78 15.26
N LEU A 16 -0.54 24.08 15.17
CA LEU A 16 -1.27 24.14 13.90
C LEU A 16 -1.43 25.59 13.44
N CYS A 17 -1.34 25.81 12.13
CA CYS A 17 -1.66 27.07 11.46
C CYS A 17 -2.81 26.84 10.48
N ILE A 18 -3.85 27.67 10.56
CA ILE A 18 -5.04 27.58 9.70
C ILE A 18 -5.13 28.88 8.90
N ASN A 19 -4.91 28.78 7.59
CA ASN A 19 -5.07 29.90 6.67
C ASN A 19 -6.55 30.17 6.41
N THR A 20 -6.96 31.42 6.48
CA THR A 20 -8.33 31.88 6.21
C THR A 20 -8.30 33.02 5.17
N PRO A 21 -9.37 33.25 4.40
CA PRO A 21 -9.36 34.37 3.46
C PRO A 21 -9.14 35.72 4.18
N GLY A 22 -7.99 36.34 3.95
CA GLY A 22 -7.57 37.62 4.50
C GLY A 22 -6.78 37.56 5.82
N SER A 23 -6.52 36.39 6.40
CA SER A 23 -5.76 36.23 7.65
C SER A 23 -5.38 34.76 7.92
N PHE A 24 -4.61 34.50 8.98
CA PHE A 24 -4.46 33.15 9.54
C PHE A 24 -4.77 33.17 11.05
N HIS A 25 -4.99 31.99 11.61
CA HIS A 25 -5.03 31.79 13.07
C HIS A 25 -4.36 30.49 13.47
N CYS A 26 -3.89 30.43 14.72
CA CYS A 26 -3.25 29.25 15.26
C CYS A 26 -4.29 28.36 15.96
N SER A 27 -4.05 27.05 15.92
CA SER A 27 -4.86 26.05 16.61
C SER A 27 -3.97 25.02 17.31
N CYS A 28 -4.55 24.29 18.25
CA CYS A 28 -3.84 23.33 19.08
C CYS A 28 -4.40 21.92 18.88
N TRP A 29 -3.55 20.91 19.10
CA TRP A 29 -3.94 19.51 19.10
C TRP A 29 -4.86 19.22 20.29
N ASP A 30 -5.62 18.13 20.21
CA ASP A 30 -6.45 17.67 21.32
C ASP A 30 -5.64 17.55 22.62
N GLY A 31 -6.23 18.03 23.71
CA GLY A 31 -5.56 18.14 25.02
C GLY A 31 -4.75 19.41 25.22
N PHE A 32 -4.66 20.31 24.24
CA PHE A 32 -4.00 21.61 24.36
C PHE A 32 -4.98 22.77 24.07
N SER A 33 -4.84 23.89 24.79
CA SER A 33 -5.54 25.14 24.51
C SER A 33 -4.58 26.21 24.04
N LEU A 34 -5.08 27.06 23.15
CA LEU A 34 -4.40 28.29 22.77
C LEU A 34 -4.34 29.23 23.98
N THR A 35 -3.15 29.74 24.24
CA THR A 35 -2.89 30.73 25.28
C THR A 35 -3.33 32.12 24.83
N ALA A 36 -3.31 33.10 25.75
CA ALA A 36 -3.75 34.47 25.48
C ALA A 36 -2.92 35.23 24.42
N ASP A 37 -1.79 34.68 23.97
CA ASP A 37 -0.98 35.20 22.87
C ASP A 37 -1.43 34.72 21.48
N ASP A 38 -2.52 33.94 21.41
CA ASP A 38 -3.12 33.39 20.18
C ASP A 38 -2.16 32.56 19.31
N LYS A 39 -1.04 32.09 19.88
CA LYS A 39 0.04 31.40 19.15
C LYS A 39 0.56 30.17 19.87
N THR A 40 0.63 30.21 21.19
CA THR A 40 1.21 29.13 22.00
C THR A 40 0.13 28.16 22.47
N CYS A 41 0.45 26.87 22.47
CA CYS A 41 -0.45 25.81 22.90
C CYS A 41 0.02 25.27 24.25
N GLN A 42 -0.85 25.34 25.26
CA GLN A 42 -0.58 24.80 26.60
C GLN A 42 -1.49 23.60 26.87
N LEU A 43 -0.93 22.56 27.48
CA LEU A 43 -1.67 21.37 27.88
C LEU A 43 -2.80 21.75 28.85
N VAL A 44 -4.04 21.40 28.51
CA VAL A 44 -5.22 21.61 29.36
C VAL A 44 -5.51 20.32 30.09
N GLY A 45 -5.02 20.24 31.33
CA GLY A 45 -5.36 19.16 32.24
C GLY A 45 -4.43 17.94 32.18
N PRO A 46 -4.67 16.94 33.05
CA PRO A 46 -3.89 15.72 33.07
C PRO A 46 -4.06 15.00 31.75
N VAL A 47 -2.94 14.51 31.20
CA VAL A 47 -2.93 13.58 30.06
C VAL A 47 -4.02 12.53 30.31
N PRO A 48 -4.99 12.33 29.40
CA PRO A 48 -5.92 11.23 29.56
C PRO A 48 -5.08 9.96 29.65
N GLU A 49 -5.21 9.24 30.77
CA GLU A 49 -4.59 7.92 30.91
C GLU A 49 -4.94 7.09 29.66
N PRO A 50 -4.02 6.24 29.17
CA PRO A 50 -4.12 5.55 27.87
C PRO A 50 -5.41 4.73 27.68
N ASP A 51 -6.23 4.57 28.72
CA ASP A 51 -7.50 3.85 28.71
C ASP A 51 -8.73 4.70 28.38
N THR A 52 -8.63 6.03 28.28
CA THR A 52 -9.81 6.88 27.99
C THR A 52 -10.15 6.97 26.49
N PHE A 53 -9.24 6.53 25.61
CA PHE A 53 -9.49 6.42 24.16
C PHE A 53 -10.47 5.29 23.79
N SER A 54 -10.92 4.48 24.76
CA SER A 54 -11.83 3.36 24.50
C SER A 54 -13.30 3.65 24.73
N GLN A 55 -13.71 4.85 25.20
CA GLN A 55 -15.12 5.10 25.59
C GLN A 55 -15.84 6.26 24.90
N ALA A 56 -15.15 7.13 24.17
CA ALA A 56 -15.81 7.98 23.16
C ALA A 56 -15.50 7.38 21.79
N GLY A 57 -16.29 6.37 21.41
CA GLY A 57 -16.30 5.91 20.02
C GLY A 57 -16.58 7.07 19.06
N PRO A 58 -16.20 6.96 17.77
CA PRO A 58 -16.52 7.97 16.78
C PRO A 58 -18.01 8.35 16.84
N PRO A 59 -18.37 9.64 16.63
CA PRO A 59 -19.77 10.07 16.52
C PRO A 59 -20.55 9.10 15.64
N SER A 60 -21.79 8.78 16.01
CA SER A 60 -22.61 7.76 15.33
C SER A 60 -22.66 7.96 13.81
N GLU A 61 -22.69 9.21 13.36
CA GLU A 61 -22.65 9.59 11.95
C GLU A 61 -21.34 9.16 11.26
N MET A 62 -20.18 9.39 11.88
CA MET A 62 -18.88 9.00 11.34
C MET A 62 -18.68 7.47 11.37
N ARG A 63 -19.29 6.78 12.34
CA ARG A 63 -19.27 5.32 12.42
C ARG A 63 -20.07 4.69 11.28
N GLU A 64 -21.21 5.27 10.95
CA GLU A 64 -22.08 4.81 9.87
C GLU A 64 -21.42 5.01 8.49
N GLU A 65 -20.83 6.18 8.24
CA GLU A 65 -20.06 6.48 7.03
C GLU A 65 -18.84 5.55 6.87
N MET A 66 -18.10 5.30 7.96
CA MET A 66 -16.93 4.42 7.93
C MET A 66 -17.33 2.95 7.75
N GLN A 67 -18.51 2.55 8.24
CA GLN A 67 -19.09 1.23 8.00
C GLN A 67 -19.54 1.07 6.55
N GLU A 68 -20.14 2.10 5.95
CA GLU A 68 -20.47 2.10 4.52
C GLU A 68 -19.19 2.00 3.67
N LEU A 69 -18.16 2.78 3.96
CA LEU A 69 -16.90 2.73 3.22
C LEU A 69 -16.22 1.36 3.37
N LYS A 70 -16.25 0.75 4.57
CA LYS A 70 -15.75 -0.61 4.79
C LYS A 70 -16.47 -1.64 3.91
N SER A 71 -17.80 -1.57 3.83
CA SER A 71 -18.58 -2.48 2.97
C SER A 71 -18.21 -2.35 1.49
N ARG A 72 -17.93 -1.13 1.04
CA ARG A 72 -17.50 -0.84 -0.34
C ARG A 72 -16.09 -1.39 -0.61
N VAL A 73 -15.19 -1.29 0.36
CA VAL A 73 -13.83 -1.86 0.27
C VAL A 73 -13.89 -3.38 0.20
N GLU A 74 -14.70 -4.04 1.03
CA GLU A 74 -14.87 -5.49 1.03
C GLU A 74 -15.34 -6.01 -0.34
N VAL A 75 -16.32 -5.34 -0.97
CA VAL A 75 -16.79 -5.69 -2.32
C VAL A 75 -15.70 -5.46 -3.38
N LEU A 76 -14.91 -4.40 -3.26
CA LEU A 76 -13.80 -4.14 -4.19
C LEU A 76 -12.70 -5.19 -4.05
N GLU A 77 -12.41 -5.63 -2.83
CA GLU A 77 -11.45 -6.69 -2.55
C GLU A 77 -11.90 -8.02 -3.16
N GLU A 78 -13.17 -8.39 -3.00
CA GLU A 78 -13.75 -9.60 -3.62
C GLU A 78 -13.68 -9.54 -5.16
N LYS A 79 -14.01 -8.38 -5.74
CA LYS A 79 -13.90 -8.16 -7.19
C LYS A 79 -12.46 -8.26 -7.67
N LEU A 80 -11.51 -7.73 -6.90
CA LEU A 80 -10.10 -7.83 -7.21
C LEU A 80 -9.62 -9.28 -7.15
N GLN A 81 -10.05 -10.05 -6.14
CA GLN A 81 -9.77 -11.49 -6.05
C GLN A 81 -10.30 -12.26 -7.26
N LEU A 82 -11.49 -11.93 -7.78
CA LEU A 82 -12.04 -12.53 -9.00
C LEU A 82 -11.22 -12.20 -10.25
N VAL A 83 -10.72 -10.97 -10.36
CA VAL A 83 -9.86 -10.53 -11.48
C VAL A 83 -8.47 -11.17 -11.40
N LEU A 84 -7.95 -11.37 -10.19
CA LEU A 84 -6.65 -11.98 -9.92
C LEU A 84 -6.69 -13.51 -9.90
N ALA A 85 -7.84 -14.15 -9.70
CA ALA A 85 -7.98 -15.62 -9.65
C ALA A 85 -7.42 -16.35 -10.88
N PRO A 86 -7.57 -15.86 -12.12
CA PRO A 86 -6.90 -16.45 -13.29
C PRO A 86 -5.37 -16.32 -13.23
N PHE A 87 -4.85 -15.26 -12.60
CA PHE A 87 -3.41 -15.03 -12.45
C PHE A 87 -2.80 -15.81 -11.29
N HIS A 88 -3.56 -16.08 -10.21
CA HIS A 88 -3.12 -16.96 -9.11
C HIS A 88 -2.94 -18.43 -9.55
N ASN A 89 -3.54 -18.85 -10.66
CA ASN A 89 -3.28 -20.15 -11.29
C ASN A 89 -2.00 -20.18 -12.14
N LEU A 90 -1.51 -19.01 -12.55
CA LEU A 90 -0.27 -18.84 -13.33
C LEU A 90 0.93 -18.49 -12.43
N MET A 91 0.68 -17.84 -11.29
CA MET A 91 1.62 -17.65 -10.19
C MET A 91 0.95 -18.14 -8.90
N PRO A 92 1.28 -19.34 -8.40
CA PRO A 92 0.82 -19.75 -7.09
C PRO A 92 1.35 -18.77 -6.06
N SER A 93 0.45 -18.15 -5.29
CA SER A 93 0.81 -17.55 -4.02
C SER A 93 1.55 -18.61 -3.22
N ALA A 94 2.80 -18.31 -2.85
CA ALA A 94 3.66 -19.25 -2.13
C ALA A 94 2.91 -19.79 -0.89
N PRO A 95 3.06 -21.08 -0.55
CA PRO A 95 2.52 -21.57 0.70
C PRO A 95 3.11 -20.77 1.86
N GLU A 96 2.26 -20.34 2.79
CA GLU A 96 2.61 -19.56 3.98
C GLU A 96 3.52 -20.32 4.99
N ASP A 97 4.21 -21.39 4.56
CA ASP A 97 5.07 -22.23 5.39
C ASP A 97 6.39 -22.67 4.69
N VAL A 98 6.89 -21.88 3.72
CA VAL A 98 8.29 -22.02 3.28
C VAL A 98 9.05 -20.78 3.72
N GLY A 99 9.98 -20.99 4.66
CA GLY A 99 10.84 -19.98 5.25
C GLY A 99 11.30 -18.93 4.26
N THR A 100 11.14 -17.68 4.69
CA THR A 100 11.41 -16.43 3.97
C THR A 100 12.90 -16.24 3.68
N ASP A 101 13.47 -17.03 2.78
CA ASP A 101 14.77 -16.75 2.20
C ASP A 101 14.64 -16.37 0.71
N PRO A 102 14.80 -15.08 0.36
CA PRO A 102 14.65 -14.61 -1.02
C PRO A 102 15.68 -15.25 -1.96
N ILE A 103 16.83 -15.71 -1.46
CA ILE A 103 17.85 -16.39 -2.26
C ILE A 103 17.34 -17.76 -2.69
N SER A 104 16.59 -18.47 -1.84
CA SER A 104 15.98 -19.76 -2.20
C SER A 104 14.93 -19.63 -3.31
N ARG A 105 14.13 -18.55 -3.29
CA ARG A 105 13.15 -18.25 -4.36
C ARG A 105 13.83 -17.88 -5.68
N LEU A 106 14.88 -17.07 -5.62
CA LEU A 106 15.69 -16.72 -6.79
C LEU A 106 16.40 -17.96 -7.34
N SER A 107 16.96 -18.81 -6.48
CA SER A 107 17.61 -20.07 -6.86
C SER A 107 16.65 -20.99 -7.60
N HIS A 108 15.44 -21.18 -7.10
CA HIS A 108 14.43 -21.99 -7.78
C HIS A 108 13.99 -21.38 -9.13
N SER A 109 13.86 -20.05 -9.20
CA SER A 109 13.51 -19.35 -10.44
C SER A 109 14.63 -19.44 -11.49
N LEU A 110 15.89 -19.35 -11.05
CA LEU A 110 17.07 -19.53 -11.90
C LEU A 110 17.20 -20.97 -12.38
N GLN A 111 16.86 -21.94 -11.55
CA GLN A 111 16.87 -23.35 -11.94
C GLN A 111 15.75 -23.71 -12.94
N GLN A 112 14.64 -22.97 -12.92
CA GLN A 112 13.61 -23.08 -13.96
C GLN A 112 14.09 -22.50 -15.30
N LEU A 113 14.88 -21.42 -15.29
CA LEU A 113 15.47 -20.85 -16.51
C LEU A 113 16.49 -21.78 -17.16
N ASP A 114 17.37 -22.43 -16.37
CA ASP A 114 18.34 -23.41 -16.89
C ASP A 114 17.66 -24.60 -17.59
N ARG A 115 16.51 -25.03 -17.07
CA ARG A 115 15.67 -26.06 -17.69
C ARG A 115 15.07 -25.60 -19.03
N ILE A 116 14.74 -24.31 -19.17
CA ILE A 116 14.20 -23.75 -20.41
C ILE A 116 15.28 -23.71 -21.49
N ASP A 117 16.51 -23.29 -21.15
CA ASP A 117 17.65 -23.33 -22.08
C ASP A 117 17.95 -24.74 -22.57
N SER A 118 17.97 -25.73 -21.66
CA SER A 118 18.19 -27.13 -22.03
C SER A 118 17.08 -27.69 -22.95
N LEU A 119 15.83 -27.27 -22.74
CA LEU A 119 14.72 -27.65 -23.62
C LEU A 119 14.83 -26.97 -24.99
N SER A 120 15.29 -25.72 -25.05
CA SER A 120 15.53 -24.98 -26.29
C SER A 120 16.60 -25.65 -27.15
N GLU A 121 17.70 -26.10 -26.54
CA GLU A 121 18.75 -26.86 -27.24
C GLU A 121 18.22 -28.20 -27.76
N GLN A 122 17.42 -28.92 -26.96
CA GLN A 122 16.81 -30.18 -27.38
C GLN A 122 15.83 -30.00 -28.53
N ILE A 123 15.02 -28.93 -28.52
CA ILE A 123 14.11 -28.60 -29.62
C ILE A 123 14.90 -28.29 -30.89
N SER A 124 15.95 -27.46 -30.80
CA SER A 124 16.80 -27.11 -31.95
C SER A 124 17.43 -28.36 -32.59
N PHE A 125 17.92 -29.29 -31.77
CA PHE A 125 18.46 -30.56 -32.24
C PHE A 125 17.40 -31.47 -32.88
N LEU A 126 16.19 -31.50 -32.33
CA LEU A 126 15.07 -32.25 -32.90
C LEU A 126 14.60 -31.64 -34.24
N GLU A 127 14.60 -30.32 -34.38
CA GLU A 127 14.28 -29.63 -35.62
C GLU A 127 15.29 -29.94 -36.73
N GLU A 128 16.59 -29.91 -36.42
CA GLU A 128 17.65 -30.30 -37.36
C GLU A 128 17.52 -31.77 -37.80
N ARG A 129 17.20 -32.67 -36.86
CA ARG A 129 16.96 -34.08 -37.15
C ARG A 129 15.70 -34.32 -37.95
N LEU A 130 14.65 -33.55 -37.72
CA LEU A 130 13.42 -33.63 -38.50
C LEU A 130 13.68 -33.16 -39.94
N GLU A 131 14.48 -32.11 -40.13
CA GLU A 131 14.82 -31.59 -41.45
C GLU A 131 15.72 -32.56 -42.25
N THR A 132 16.69 -33.18 -41.59
CA THR A 132 17.51 -34.24 -42.20
C THR A 132 16.70 -35.50 -42.53
N CYS A 133 15.71 -35.87 -41.71
CA CYS A 133 14.77 -36.95 -42.03
C CYS A 133 13.89 -36.64 -43.25
N LYS A 134 13.37 -35.41 -43.39
CA LYS A 134 12.62 -35.00 -44.59
C LYS A 134 13.47 -35.09 -45.87
N CYS A 135 14.78 -34.88 -45.77
CA CYS A 135 15.71 -35.03 -46.89
C CYS A 135 15.86 -36.50 -47.34
N LEU A 136 15.69 -37.47 -46.43
CA LEU A 136 15.74 -38.91 -46.74
C LEU A 136 14.45 -39.42 -47.38
N GLU A 137 13.30 -38.78 -47.13
CA GLU A 137 12.02 -39.14 -47.75
C GLU A 137 11.86 -38.60 -49.20
N LYS A 138 12.70 -37.64 -49.61
CA LYS A 138 12.67 -37.02 -50.94
C LYS A 138 13.63 -37.61 -51.97
N LYS A 139 14.29 -38.74 -51.67
CA LYS A 139 15.24 -39.42 -52.56
C LYS A 139 14.75 -40.82 -52.91
#